data_AF-A0A0C2N9I9-F1
#
_entry.id   AF-A0A0C2N9I9-F1
#
_cell.length_a   1.000
_cell.length_b   1.000
_cell.length_c   1.000
_cell.angle_alpha   90.00
_cell.angle_beta   90.00
_cell.angle_gamma   90.00
#
_symmetry.space_group_name_H-M   'P 1'
#
loop_
_entity.id
_entity.type
_entity.pdbx_description
1 polymer ?
#
loop_
_entity_poly.entity_id
_entity_poly.type
_entity_poly.pdbx_seq_one_letter_code
_entity_poly.pdbx_strand_id
1 'polypeptide(L)'
;MRLRWPPAWFLVLLGLVLNILAIMMSSIVLEKRGQEVAGLSERKQDNLYSIQLAWNRVETLERKRESLLLYLAQPQPVAEVSHAMKSQLYTWLGEPLPTLEPHNVMQFMERIDETQRDYRDQIDEFYLGNVALTEKMQRLEARIAWYRNISLFLQVFGLALILSRDLARSKA
;
A
#
# COMPACT_ATOMS: atom_id res chain seq x y z
N MET A 1 -38.98 -10.48 -46.61
CA MET A 1 -38.59 -11.67 -45.82
C MET A 1 -39.23 -11.55 -44.44
N ARG A 2 -40.11 -12.48 -44.04
CA ARG A 2 -40.74 -12.48 -42.71
C ARG A 2 -39.66 -12.80 -41.66
N LEU A 3 -39.26 -11.80 -40.88
CA LEU A 3 -38.37 -11.98 -39.73
C LEU A 3 -39.10 -12.86 -38.71
N ARG A 4 -38.78 -14.15 -38.66
CA ARG A 4 -39.31 -15.08 -37.64
C ARG A 4 -38.67 -14.65 -36.32
N TRP A 5 -39.45 -13.97 -35.48
CA TRP A 5 -39.03 -13.64 -34.12
C TRP A 5 -38.60 -14.93 -33.41
N PRO A 6 -37.46 -14.93 -32.70
CA PRO A 6 -36.99 -16.12 -32.02
C PRO A 6 -38.04 -16.63 -31.03
N PRO A 7 -38.14 -17.96 -30.80
CA PRO A 7 -39.12 -18.53 -29.90
C PRO A 7 -39.04 -17.92 -28.51
N ALA A 8 -40.19 -17.64 -27.90
CA ALA A 8 -40.29 -17.00 -26.58
C ALA A 8 -39.49 -17.72 -25.47
N TRP A 9 -39.35 -19.05 -25.55
CA TRP A 9 -38.55 -19.83 -24.60
C TRP A 9 -37.04 -19.57 -24.71
N PHE A 10 -36.56 -19.26 -25.92
CA PHE A 10 -35.14 -18.99 -26.18
C PHE A 10 -34.71 -17.65 -25.55
N LEU A 11 -35.59 -16.64 -25.59
CA LEU A 11 -35.33 -15.34 -24.94
C LEU A 11 -35.19 -15.47 -23.42
N VAL A 12 -35.99 -16.33 -22.78
CA VAL A 12 -35.89 -16.59 -21.33
C VAL A 12 -34.63 -17.37 -20.99
N LEU A 13 -34.30 -18.41 -21.77
CA LEU A 13 -33.06 -19.16 -21.58
C LEU A 13 -31.85 -18.23 -21.67
N LEU A 14 -31.82 -17.37 -22.69
CA LEU A 14 -30.75 -16.38 -22.86
C LEU A 14 -30.69 -15.42 -21.68
N GLY A 15 -31.83 -14.88 -21.24
CA GLY A 15 -31.90 -13.98 -20.08
C GLY A 15 -31.42 -14.63 -18.77
N LEU A 16 -31.74 -15.92 -18.56
CA LEU A 16 -31.25 -16.68 -17.41
C LEU A 16 -29.75 -16.92 -17.48
N VAL A 17 -29.21 -17.32 -18.64
CA VAL A 17 -27.77 -17.53 -18.83
C VAL A 17 -27.00 -16.23 -18.57
N LEU A 18 -27.49 -15.10 -19.07
CA LEU A 18 -26.86 -13.79 -18.85
C LEU A 18 -26.84 -13.41 -17.36
N ASN A 19 -27.92 -13.67 -16.61
CA ASN A 19 -27.96 -13.43 -15.17
C ASN A 19 -26.98 -14.33 -14.41
N ILE A 20 -26.90 -15.63 -14.76
CA ILE A 20 -25.94 -16.55 -14.16
C ILE A 20 -24.50 -16.08 -14.42
N LEU A 21 -24.19 -15.68 -15.65
CA LEU A 21 -22.88 -15.14 -16.01
C LEU A 21 -22.53 -13.88 -15.21
N ALA A 22 -23.50 -12.99 -14.98
CA ALA A 22 -23.29 -11.82 -14.15
C ALA A 22 -22.99 -12.19 -12.69
N ILE A 23 -23.73 -13.13 -12.12
CA ILE A 23 -23.47 -13.63 -10.76
C ILE A 23 -22.07 -14.23 -10.66
N MET A 24 -21.68 -15.07 -11.63
CA MET A 24 -20.33 -15.64 -11.67
C MET A 24 -19.24 -14.58 -11.80
N MET A 25 -19.46 -13.54 -12.61
CA MET A 25 -18.53 -12.42 -12.73
C MET A 25 -18.36 -11.71 -11.38
N SER A 26 -19.47 -11.47 -10.67
CA SER A 26 -19.45 -10.86 -9.33
C SER A 26 -18.73 -11.73 -8.29
N SER A 27 -19.07 -13.02 -8.18
CA SER A 27 -18.53 -13.87 -7.11
C SER A 27 -17.08 -14.30 -7.35
N ILE A 28 -16.69 -14.59 -8.59
CA ILE A 28 -15.36 -15.15 -8.87
C ILE A 28 -14.37 -14.04 -9.21
N VAL A 29 -14.75 -13.11 -10.08
CA VAL A 29 -13.80 -12.15 -10.65
C VAL A 29 -13.70 -10.90 -9.79
N LEU A 30 -14.83 -10.29 -9.41
CA LEU A 30 -14.80 -9.07 -8.60
C LEU A 30 -14.27 -9.34 -7.19
N GLU A 31 -14.71 -10.42 -6.53
CA GLU A 31 -14.28 -10.73 -5.17
C GLU A 31 -12.77 -10.99 -5.08
N LYS A 32 -12.24 -11.86 -5.95
CA LYS A 32 -10.79 -12.14 -5.99
C LYS A 32 -9.95 -10.89 -6.23
N ARG A 33 -10.39 -10.01 -7.13
CA ARG A 33 -9.69 -8.75 -7.41
C ARG A 33 -9.83 -7.75 -6.26
N GLY A 34 -10.98 -7.72 -5.59
CA GLY A 34 -11.19 -6.93 -4.39
C GLY A 34 -10.27 -7.37 -3.25
N GLN A 35 -10.11 -8.67 -3.03
CA GLN A 35 -9.15 -9.22 -2.06
C GLN A 35 -7.70 -8.85 -2.42
N GLU A 36 -7.33 -8.89 -3.71
CA GLU A 36 -6.00 -8.45 -4.15
C GLU A 36 -5.76 -6.97 -3.84
N VAL A 37 -6.74 -6.08 -4.09
CA VAL A 37 -6.64 -4.66 -3.73
C VAL A 37 -6.53 -4.47 -2.22
N ALA A 38 -7.31 -5.21 -1.42
CA ALA A 38 -7.24 -5.15 0.03
C ALA A 38 -5.84 -5.54 0.55
N GLY A 39 -5.26 -6.64 0.06
CA GLY A 39 -3.92 -7.08 0.45
C GLY A 39 -2.82 -6.11 0.00
N LEU A 40 -2.96 -5.46 -1.16
CA LEU A 40 -2.04 -4.38 -1.57
C LEU A 40 -2.17 -3.15 -0.68
N SER A 41 -3.38 -2.82 -0.23
CA SER A 41 -3.63 -1.71 0.69
C SER A 41 -3.01 -1.97 2.07
N GLU A 42 -3.09 -3.21 2.57
CA GLU A 42 -2.46 -3.61 3.83
C GLU A 42 -0.93 -3.46 3.75
N ARG A 43 -0.29 -3.98 2.69
CA ARG A 43 1.15 -3.80 2.48
C ARG A 43 1.56 -2.33 2.39
N LYS A 44 0.73 -1.50 1.75
CA LYS A 44 0.97 -0.06 1.69
C LYS A 44 0.95 0.56 3.10
N GLN A 45 0.04 0.10 3.96
CA GLN A 45 -0.04 0.54 5.35
C GLN A 45 1.18 0.10 6.17
N ASP A 46 1.64 -1.14 5.99
CA ASP A 46 2.85 -1.65 6.64
C ASP A 46 4.10 -0.86 6.24
N ASN A 47 4.20 -0.52 4.96
CA ASN A 47 5.28 0.34 4.45
C ASN A 47 5.21 1.76 5.05
N LEU A 48 4.01 2.35 5.18
CA LEU A 48 3.84 3.66 5.84
C LEU A 48 4.28 3.62 7.31
N TYR A 49 3.95 2.55 8.01
CA TYR A 49 4.43 2.34 9.38
C TYR A 49 5.96 2.23 9.44
N SER A 50 6.56 1.48 8.52
CA SER A 50 8.00 1.32 8.42
C SER A 50 8.72 2.64 8.12
N ILE A 51 8.15 3.48 7.23
CA ILE A 51 8.61 4.84 6.95
C ILE A 51 8.59 5.68 8.23
N GLN A 52 7.49 5.64 8.99
CA GLN A 52 7.37 6.40 10.23
C GLN A 52 8.43 5.96 11.26
N LEU A 53 8.65 4.65 11.40
CA LEU A 53 9.68 4.13 12.29
C LEU A 53 11.08 4.60 11.86
N ALA A 54 11.40 4.53 10.57
CA ALA A 54 12.68 5.00 10.05
C ALA A 54 12.87 6.51 10.25
N TRP A 55 11.83 7.33 10.04
CA TRP A 55 11.86 8.76 10.35
C TRP A 55 12.15 9.04 11.82
N ASN A 56 11.47 8.33 12.73
CA ASN A 56 11.72 8.45 14.16
C ASN A 56 13.18 8.11 14.52
N ARG A 57 13.79 7.15 13.81
CA ARG A 57 15.20 6.80 14.01
C ARG A 57 16.14 7.91 13.54
N VAL A 58 15.88 8.51 12.38
CA VAL A 58 16.63 9.68 11.87
C VAL A 58 16.56 10.83 12.87
N GLU A 59 15.36 11.18 13.33
CA GLU A 59 15.17 12.27 14.30
C GLU A 59 15.86 11.97 15.64
N THR A 60 15.77 10.74 16.12
CA THR A 60 16.44 10.33 17.37
C THR A 60 17.96 10.43 17.24
N LEU A 61 18.52 10.04 16.09
CA LEU A 61 19.95 10.22 15.83
C LEU A 61 20.34 11.70 15.79
N GLU A 62 19.51 12.57 15.21
CA GLU A 62 19.77 14.02 15.19
C GLU A 62 19.76 14.62 16.60
N ARG A 63 18.79 14.23 17.44
CA ARG A 63 18.78 14.67 18.86
C ARG A 63 19.99 14.16 19.63
N LYS A 64 20.49 12.96 19.30
CA LYS A 64 21.73 12.42 19.89
C LYS A 64 22.96 13.17 19.40
N ARG A 65 23.00 13.56 18.12
CA ARG A 65 24.04 14.42 17.55
C ARG A 65 24.11 15.76 18.29
N GLU A 66 22.97 16.41 18.50
CA GLU A 66 22.90 17.66 19.25
C GLU A 66 23.39 17.48 20.70
N SER A 67 22.91 16.44 21.38
CA SER A 67 23.33 16.11 22.75
C SER A 67 24.84 15.85 22.85
N LEU A 68 25.42 15.18 21.85
CA LEU A 68 26.85 14.92 21.74
C LEU A 68 27.65 16.22 21.61
N LEU A 69 27.22 17.12 20.73
CA LEU A 69 27.89 18.41 20.54
C LEU A 69 27.80 19.27 21.81
N LEU A 70 26.65 19.30 22.48
CA LEU A 70 26.47 20.01 23.75
C LEU A 70 27.38 19.45 24.85
N TYR A 71 27.54 18.13 24.92
CA TYR A 71 28.44 17.50 25.90
C TYR A 71 29.91 17.84 25.63
N LEU A 72 30.34 17.76 24.36
CA LEU A 72 31.73 18.03 23.97
C LEU A 72 32.09 19.53 24.09
N ALA A 73 31.10 20.42 24.11
CA ALA A 73 31.27 21.83 24.38
C ALA A 73 31.41 22.16 25.89
N GLN A 74 31.17 21.21 26.80
CA GLN A 74 31.28 21.48 28.25
C GLN A 74 32.75 21.59 28.69
N PRO A 75 33.11 22.58 29.54
CA PRO A 75 34.49 22.76 30.01
C PRO A 75 35.02 21.61 30.87
N GLN A 76 34.13 20.89 31.56
CA GLN A 76 34.46 19.78 32.45
C GLN A 76 33.51 18.60 32.20
N PRO A 77 33.84 17.72 31.24
CA PRO A 77 33.01 16.55 30.94
C PRO A 77 32.99 15.56 32.12
N VAL A 78 31.79 15.13 32.50
CA VAL A 78 31.57 14.11 33.55
C VAL A 78 31.75 12.71 32.94
N ALA A 79 32.63 11.89 33.53
CA ALA A 79 33.02 10.59 32.97
C ALA A 79 31.86 9.59 32.87
N GLU A 80 30.97 9.58 33.87
CA GLU A 80 29.78 8.74 33.92
C GLU A 80 28.81 9.06 32.77
N VAL A 81 28.69 10.34 32.42
CA VAL A 81 27.85 10.82 31.31
C VAL A 81 28.45 10.41 29.96
N SER A 82 29.78 10.48 29.80
CA SER A 82 30.47 9.99 28.61
C SER A 82 30.21 8.49 28.41
N HIS A 83 30.35 7.69 29.46
CA HIS A 83 30.10 6.24 29.37
C HIS A 83 28.64 5.94 28.97
N ALA A 84 27.68 6.59 29.63
CA ALA A 84 26.26 6.42 29.31
C ALA A 84 25.93 6.84 27.87
N MET A 85 26.46 7.96 27.40
CA MET A 85 26.23 8.45 26.04
C MET A 85 26.86 7.53 24.99
N LYS A 86 28.08 7.05 25.23
CA LYS A 86 28.76 6.11 24.33
C LYS A 86 28.00 4.79 24.22
N SER A 87 27.53 4.25 25.34
CA SER A 87 26.69 3.04 25.36
C SER A 87 25.39 3.26 24.58
N GLN A 88 24.72 4.39 24.76
CA GLN A 88 23.52 4.70 23.99
C GLN A 88 23.81 4.85 22.50
N LEU A 89 24.86 5.55 22.09
CA LEU A 89 25.20 5.73 20.68
C LEU A 89 25.59 4.40 20.02
N TYR A 90 26.28 3.51 20.74
CA TYR A 90 26.65 2.18 20.26
C TYR A 90 25.42 1.37 19.80
N THR A 91 24.32 1.41 20.56
CA THR A 91 23.07 0.71 20.19
C THR A 91 22.50 1.16 18.84
N TRP A 92 22.78 2.38 18.41
CA TRP A 92 22.24 2.96 17.17
C TRP A 92 23.22 2.87 16.00
N LEU A 93 24.52 2.98 16.26
CA LEU A 93 25.57 3.01 15.24
C LEU A 93 26.17 1.62 14.97
N GLY A 94 25.95 0.65 15.86
CA GLY A 94 26.33 -0.76 15.70
C GLY A 94 27.83 -1.04 15.73
N GLU A 95 28.66 -0.01 15.91
CA GLU A 95 30.11 -0.09 15.82
C GLU A 95 30.81 0.53 17.02
N PRO A 96 32.01 0.03 17.37
CA PRO A 96 32.81 0.57 18.45
C PRO A 96 33.19 2.03 18.16
N LEU A 97 32.75 2.93 19.03
CA LEU A 97 32.98 4.36 18.88
C LEU A 97 34.32 4.79 19.47
N PRO A 98 34.98 5.83 18.93
CA PRO A 98 36.19 6.41 19.53
C PRO A 98 35.91 7.00 20.92
N THR A 99 36.95 7.53 21.59
CA THR A 99 36.76 8.26 22.85
C THR A 99 35.99 9.56 22.59
N LEU A 100 35.11 9.92 23.53
CA LEU A 100 34.32 11.15 23.47
C LEU A 100 35.22 12.35 23.78
N GLU A 101 35.96 12.78 22.76
CA GLU A 101 36.90 13.90 22.82
C GLU A 101 36.62 14.88 21.67
N PRO A 102 36.88 16.19 21.87
CA PRO A 102 36.62 17.21 20.85
C PRO A 102 37.28 16.92 19.49
N HIS A 103 38.46 16.31 19.48
CA HIS A 103 39.18 15.98 18.25
C HIS A 103 38.52 14.87 17.43
N ASN A 104 37.68 14.03 18.06
CA ASN A 104 37.00 12.90 17.41
C ASN A 104 35.59 13.28 16.90
N VAL A 105 35.12 14.50 17.14
CA VAL A 105 33.77 14.98 16.76
C VAL A 105 33.43 14.64 15.31
N MET A 106 34.36 14.90 14.38
CA MET A 106 34.13 14.68 12.96
C MET A 106 33.85 13.21 12.64
N GLN A 107 34.55 12.26 13.28
CA GLN A 107 34.30 10.83 13.10
C GLN A 107 32.90 10.42 13.59
N PHE A 108 32.43 11.01 14.70
CA PHE A 108 31.05 10.80 15.16
C PHE A 108 30.03 11.37 14.19
N MET A 109 30.26 12.58 13.65
CA MET A 109 29.35 13.22 12.70
C MET A 109 29.24 12.40 11.41
N GLU A 110 30.38 12.00 10.83
CA GLU A 110 30.41 11.17 9.62
C GLU A 110 29.64 9.88 9.83
N ARG A 111 29.84 9.20 10.97
CA ARG A 111 29.16 7.94 11.27
C ARG A 111 27.66 8.10 11.49
N ILE A 112 27.24 9.18 12.16
CA ILE A 112 25.83 9.52 12.33
C ILE A 112 25.21 9.82 10.95
N ASP A 113 25.88 10.60 10.12
CA ASP A 113 25.40 10.99 8.79
C ASP A 113 25.30 9.77 7.85
N GLU A 114 26.22 8.81 7.93
CA GLU A 114 26.12 7.51 7.23
C GLU A 114 24.89 6.72 7.69
N THR A 115 24.73 6.55 9.01
CA THR A 115 23.60 5.78 9.55
C THR A 115 22.26 6.46 9.25
N GLN A 116 22.21 7.80 9.28
CA GLN A 116 21.02 8.56 8.86
C GLN A 116 20.73 8.41 7.37
N ARG A 117 21.75 8.34 6.51
CA ARG A 117 21.58 8.05 5.08
C ARG A 117 20.96 6.68 4.87
N ASP A 118 21.42 5.65 5.56
CA ASP A 118 20.84 4.30 5.47
C ASP A 118 19.34 4.28 5.84
N TYR A 119 18.93 5.05 6.85
CA TYR A 119 17.50 5.16 7.19
C TYR A 119 16.70 5.97 6.17
N ARG A 120 17.30 7.00 5.54
CA ARG A 120 16.65 7.77 4.47
C ARG A 120 16.49 6.92 3.21
N ASP A 121 17.49 6.12 2.86
CA ASP A 121 17.42 5.19 1.73
C ASP A 121 16.32 4.14 1.96
N GLN A 122 16.17 3.63 3.20
CA GLN A 122 15.03 2.78 3.57
C GLN A 122 13.68 3.48 3.40
N ILE A 123 13.57 4.75 3.82
CA ILE A 123 12.35 5.55 3.63
C ILE A 123 12.02 5.66 2.13
N ASP A 124 13.01 5.96 1.30
CA ASP A 124 12.84 6.11 -0.13
C ASP A 124 12.41 4.79 -0.79
N GLU A 125 13.00 3.65 -0.38
CA GLU A 125 12.60 2.33 -0.87
C GLU A 125 11.13 2.02 -0.56
N PHE A 126 10.71 2.22 0.70
CA PHE A 126 9.31 2.02 1.07
C PHE A 126 8.36 2.99 0.36
N TYR A 127 8.79 4.25 0.17
CA TYR A 127 8.00 5.26 -0.52
C TYR A 127 7.79 4.89 -2.00
N LEU A 128 8.86 4.54 -2.72
CA LEU A 128 8.79 4.10 -4.11
C LEU A 128 7.96 2.80 -4.23
N GLY A 129 8.12 1.88 -3.28
CA GLY A 129 7.27 0.69 -3.16
C GLY A 129 5.79 1.05 -3.05
N ASN A 130 5.43 2.04 -2.23
CA ASN A 130 4.06 2.50 -2.07
C ASN A 130 3.48 3.16 -3.33
N VAL A 131 4.29 3.91 -4.07
CA VAL A 131 3.90 4.47 -5.37
C VAL A 131 3.54 3.32 -6.33
N ALA A 132 4.41 2.32 -6.45
CA ALA A 132 4.18 1.16 -7.30
C ALA A 132 2.93 0.35 -6.87
N LEU A 133 2.72 0.16 -5.56
CA LEU A 133 1.52 -0.48 -5.02
C LEU A 133 0.26 0.30 -5.39
N THR A 134 0.30 1.63 -5.25
CA THR A 134 -0.83 2.52 -5.58
C THR A 134 -1.18 2.43 -7.06
N GLU A 135 -0.20 2.47 -7.96
CA GLU A 135 -0.43 2.29 -9.40
C GLU A 135 -1.02 0.91 -9.73
N LYS A 136 -0.58 -0.15 -9.03
CA LYS A 136 -1.15 -1.49 -9.21
C LYS A 136 -2.60 -1.54 -8.75
N MET A 137 -2.91 -0.94 -7.59
CA MET A 137 -4.27 -0.86 -7.06
C MET A 137 -5.19 -0.09 -8.02
N GLN A 138 -4.78 1.08 -8.51
CA GLN A 138 -5.57 1.87 -9.46
C GLN A 138 -5.91 1.08 -10.74
N ARG A 139 -4.94 0.33 -11.28
CA ARG A 139 -5.17 -0.54 -12.45
C ARG A 139 -6.14 -1.68 -12.16
N LEU A 140 -6.09 -2.25 -10.95
CA LEU A 140 -7.04 -3.30 -10.54
C LEU A 140 -8.44 -2.73 -10.32
N GLU A 141 -8.55 -1.59 -9.65
CA GLU A 141 -9.82 -0.89 -9.41
C GLU A 141 -10.51 -0.49 -10.71
N ALA A 142 -9.76 0.01 -11.69
CA ALA A 142 -10.30 0.30 -13.02
C ALA A 142 -10.89 -0.96 -13.69
N ARG A 143 -10.21 -2.11 -13.59
CA ARG A 143 -10.73 -3.39 -14.11
C ARG A 143 -11.95 -3.86 -13.32
N ILE A 144 -11.93 -3.74 -11.99
CA ILE A 144 -13.08 -4.09 -11.13
C ILE A 144 -14.29 -3.26 -11.52
N ALA A 145 -14.13 -1.96 -11.73
CA ALA A 145 -15.20 -1.07 -12.17
C ALA A 145 -15.76 -1.49 -13.54
N TRP A 146 -14.88 -1.85 -14.48
CA TRP A 146 -15.30 -2.36 -15.79
C TRP A 146 -16.11 -3.66 -15.69
N TYR A 147 -15.62 -4.65 -14.93
CA TYR A 147 -16.36 -5.90 -14.72
C TYR A 147 -17.69 -5.66 -13.99
N ARG A 148 -17.72 -4.76 -13.01
CA ARG A 148 -18.96 -4.39 -12.31
C ARG A 148 -20.00 -3.84 -13.28
N ASN A 149 -19.61 -2.93 -14.17
CA ASN A 149 -20.51 -2.34 -15.16
C ASN A 149 -21.05 -3.39 -16.13
N ILE A 150 -20.22 -4.33 -16.59
CA ILE A 150 -20.65 -5.42 -17.47
C ILE A 150 -21.60 -6.37 -16.74
N SER A 151 -21.28 -6.75 -15.50
CA SER A 151 -22.15 -7.59 -14.68
C SER A 151 -23.54 -6.96 -14.53
N LEU A 152 -23.60 -5.67 -14.22
CA LEU A 152 -24.86 -4.93 -14.10
C LEU A 152 -25.61 -4.87 -15.44
N PHE A 153 -24.90 -4.61 -16.54
CA PHE A 153 -25.50 -4.61 -17.87
C PHE A 153 -26.12 -5.98 -18.21
N LEU A 154 -25.39 -7.07 -17.97
CA LEU A 154 -25.86 -8.43 -18.20
C LEU A 154 -27.11 -8.76 -17.37
N GLN A 155 -27.16 -8.30 -16.11
CA GLN A 155 -28.34 -8.47 -15.24
C GLN A 155 -29.56 -7.72 -15.78
N VAL A 156 -29.42 -6.42 -16.06
CA VAL A 156 -30.51 -5.58 -16.55
C VAL A 156 -31.00 -6.08 -17.90
N PHE A 157 -30.08 -6.43 -18.81
CA PHE A 157 -30.43 -6.96 -20.12
C PHE A 157 -31.09 -8.34 -20.02
N GLY A 158 -30.59 -9.22 -19.14
CA GLY A 158 -31.20 -10.52 -18.89
C GLY A 158 -32.62 -10.41 -18.33
N LEU A 159 -32.86 -9.49 -17.38
CA LEU A 159 -34.20 -9.18 -16.87
C LEU A 159 -35.11 -8.61 -17.95
N ALA A 160 -34.60 -7.69 -18.78
CA ALA A 160 -35.36 -7.11 -19.89
C ALA A 160 -35.77 -8.19 -20.91
N LEU A 161 -34.91 -9.16 -21.23
CA LEU A 161 -35.24 -10.29 -22.10
C LEU A 161 -36.36 -11.16 -21.50
N ILE A 162 -36.28 -11.46 -20.20
CA ILE A 162 -37.31 -12.23 -19.50
C ILE A 162 -38.64 -11.47 -19.50
N LEU A 163 -38.63 -10.16 -19.21
CA LEU A 163 -39.83 -9.31 -19.20
C LEU A 163 -40.42 -9.12 -20.60
N SER A 164 -39.58 -8.98 -21.62
CA SER A 164 -40.02 -8.80 -23.02
C SER A 164 -40.87 -9.98 -23.53
N ARG A 165 -40.63 -11.19 -23.00
CA ARG A 165 -41.49 -12.35 -23.22
C ARG A 165 -42.92 -12.08 -22.73
N ASP A 166 -43.07 -11.58 -21.50
CA ASP A 166 -44.38 -11.39 -20.88
C ASP A 166 -45.19 -10.30 -21.59
N LEU A 167 -44.51 -9.25 -22.07
CA LEU A 167 -45.11 -8.23 -22.94
C LEU A 167 -45.57 -8.80 -24.30
N ALA A 168 -44.83 -9.75 -24.88
CA ALA A 168 -45.21 -10.40 -26.14
C ALA A 168 -46.40 -11.36 -25.98
N ARG A 169 -46.55 -12.01 -24.81
CA ARG A 169 -47.72 -12.85 -24.49
C ARG A 169 -48.97 -12.04 -24.17
N SER A 170 -48.85 -10.84 -23.58
CA SER A 170 -49.99 -9.96 -23.28
C SER A 170 -50.66 -9.34 -24.51
N LYS A 171 -50.02 -9.39 -25.68
CA LYS A 171 -50.53 -8.83 -26.95
C LYS A 171 -51.02 -9.91 -27.95
N ALA A 172 -50.95 -11.18 -27.58
CA ALA A 172 -51.46 -12.32 -28.36
C ALA A 172 -52.76 -12.84 -27.70
#